data_AF-A0A5K7VXS1-F1
#
_entry.id   AF-A0A5K7VXS1-F1
#
_cell.length_a   1.000
_cell.length_b   1.000
_cell.length_c   1.000
_cell.angle_alpha   90.00
_cell.angle_beta   90.00
_cell.angle_gamma   90.00
#
_symmetry.space_group_name_H-M   'P 1'
#
loop_
_entity.id
_entity.type
_entity.pdbx_description
1 polymer ?
#
loop_
_entity_poly.entity_id
_entity_poly.type
_entity_poly.pdbx_seq_one_letter_code
_entity_poly.pdbx_strand_id
1 'polypeptide(L)'
;MNQYYSTSITPSLIRASVLASLLATGLMLVAILWTNLIPKSPGRVIVGGRQGFTYSSNLPSSVISELGWGSQMILTATPAATLLIWWDDHCILRRGQLNQGNFIPGPICQRAREKKTAISLVNLELYPSRDEFDKLLEGIPSVIVQPLGTRGWLIIGGWSIRCFSKSDEIWIKGWGEKIRFCLESLVE
;
A
#
# COMPACT_ATOMS: atom_id res chain seq x y z
N MET A 1 21.45 -44.00 -9.03
CA MET A 1 22.26 -45.10 -8.47
C MET A 1 22.27 -46.35 -9.36
N ASN A 2 21.12 -46.90 -9.78
CA ASN A 2 21.06 -48.20 -10.50
C ASN A 2 21.69 -48.23 -11.90
N GLN A 3 21.82 -47.09 -12.60
CA GLN A 3 22.42 -47.03 -13.95
C GLN A 3 23.95 -47.17 -13.95
N TYR A 4 24.61 -46.74 -12.88
CA TYR A 4 26.08 -46.79 -12.78
C TYR A 4 26.62 -48.21 -12.58
N TYR A 5 25.77 -49.13 -12.15
CA TYR A 5 26.13 -50.53 -11.88
C TYR A 5 25.57 -51.51 -12.92
N SER A 6 24.85 -51.05 -13.94
CA SER A 6 24.29 -51.93 -14.98
C SER A 6 25.27 -52.17 -16.12
N THR A 7 25.61 -53.43 -16.39
CA THR A 7 26.51 -53.85 -17.48
C THR A 7 25.86 -53.83 -18.87
N SER A 8 24.54 -53.66 -18.98
CA SER A 8 23.82 -53.52 -20.25
C SER A 8 22.65 -52.54 -20.14
N ILE A 9 22.43 -51.75 -21.20
CA ILE A 9 21.34 -50.76 -21.27
C ILE A 9 20.07 -51.48 -21.72
N THR A 10 19.13 -51.70 -20.80
CA THR A 10 17.84 -52.30 -21.13
C THR A 10 16.81 -51.22 -21.53
N PRO A 11 15.83 -51.54 -22.40
CA PRO A 11 14.78 -50.59 -22.78
C PRO A 11 13.98 -50.02 -21.60
N SER A 12 13.81 -50.80 -20.51
CA SER A 12 13.16 -50.33 -19.28
C SER A 12 14.00 -49.26 -18.55
N LEU A 13 15.33 -49.40 -18.57
CA LEU A 13 16.27 -48.44 -17.97
C LEU A 13 16.24 -47.09 -18.70
N ILE A 14 16.10 -47.10 -20.03
CA ILE A 14 15.96 -45.90 -20.86
C ILE A 14 14.64 -45.17 -20.55
N ARG A 15 13.51 -45.90 -20.43
CA ARG A 15 12.23 -45.27 -20.08
C ARG A 15 12.28 -44.64 -18.70
N ALA A 16 12.89 -45.32 -17.73
CA ALA A 16 13.06 -44.80 -16.39
C ALA A 16 13.97 -43.55 -16.36
N SER A 17 15.00 -43.48 -17.21
CA SER A 17 15.90 -42.32 -17.27
C SER A 17 15.18 -41.08 -17.80
N VAL A 18 14.39 -41.22 -18.86
CA VAL A 18 13.58 -40.13 -19.42
C VAL A 18 12.54 -39.65 -18.42
N LEU A 19 11.89 -40.58 -17.71
CA LEU A 19 10.92 -40.23 -16.67
C LEU A 19 11.60 -39.45 -15.52
N ALA A 20 12.79 -39.89 -15.11
CA ALA A 20 13.56 -39.23 -14.06
C ALA A 20 14.02 -37.82 -14.46
N SER A 21 14.48 -37.62 -15.71
CA SER A 21 14.88 -36.29 -16.19
C SER A 21 13.69 -35.34 -16.30
N LEU A 22 12.54 -35.83 -16.77
CA LEU A 22 11.29 -35.05 -16.81
C LEU A 22 10.86 -34.64 -15.40
N LEU A 23 10.91 -35.57 -14.45
CA LEU A 23 10.55 -35.30 -13.06
C LEU A 23 11.50 -34.32 -12.39
N ALA A 24 12.82 -34.47 -12.61
CA ALA A 24 13.82 -33.54 -12.11
C ALA A 24 13.61 -32.12 -12.67
N THR A 25 13.32 -32.00 -13.96
CA THR A 25 13.04 -30.71 -14.61
C THR A 25 11.75 -30.09 -14.06
N GLY A 26 10.70 -30.89 -13.88
CA GLY A 26 9.46 -30.45 -13.25
C GLY A 26 9.67 -29.93 -11.82
N LEU A 27 10.41 -30.68 -10.99
CA LEU A 27 10.74 -30.25 -9.63
C LEU A 27 11.58 -28.97 -9.61
N MET A 28 12.54 -28.83 -10.53
CA MET A 28 13.34 -27.61 -10.65
C MET A 28 12.46 -26.39 -10.99
N LEU A 29 11.52 -26.52 -11.92
CA LEU A 29 10.60 -25.42 -12.25
C LEU A 29 9.68 -25.06 -11.08
N VAL A 30 9.17 -26.06 -10.35
CA VAL A 30 8.37 -25.83 -9.13
C VAL A 30 9.18 -25.11 -8.06
N ALA A 31 10.44 -25.49 -7.86
CA ALA A 31 11.33 -24.83 -6.92
C ALA A 31 11.61 -23.36 -7.32
N ILE A 32 11.77 -23.08 -8.61
CA ILE A 32 11.94 -21.71 -9.12
C ILE A 32 10.68 -20.86 -8.88
N LEU A 33 9.48 -21.43 -9.02
CA LEU A 33 8.25 -20.70 -8.69
C LEU A 33 8.16 -20.35 -7.20
N TRP A 34 8.83 -21.12 -6.32
CA TRP A 34 8.89 -20.84 -4.88
C TRP A 34 9.99 -19.83 -4.51
N THR A 35 10.95 -19.54 -5.39
CA THR A 35 11.92 -18.46 -5.15
C THR A 35 11.26 -17.10 -5.30
N ASN A 36 10.68 -16.62 -4.21
CA ASN A 36 10.24 -15.24 -4.10
C ASN A 36 11.47 -14.32 -4.14
N LEU A 37 11.62 -13.59 -5.25
CA LEU A 37 12.51 -12.42 -5.30
C LEU A 37 11.90 -11.36 -4.39
N ILE A 38 12.37 -11.24 -3.15
CA ILE A 38 12.00 -10.14 -2.27
C ILE A 38 12.71 -8.89 -2.83
N PRO A 39 12.01 -7.96 -3.50
CA PRO A 39 12.65 -6.75 -3.97
C PRO A 39 13.21 -6.01 -2.75
N LYS A 40 14.49 -5.60 -2.83
CA LYS A 40 15.08 -4.75 -1.78
C LYS A 40 14.22 -3.51 -1.63
N SER A 41 13.60 -3.37 -0.45
CA SER A 41 12.83 -2.17 -0.13
C SER A 41 13.75 -0.95 -0.27
N PRO A 42 13.37 0.05 -1.08
CA PRO A 42 14.17 1.25 -1.20
C PRO A 42 14.36 1.88 0.17
N GLY A 43 15.57 2.39 0.42
CA GLY A 43 15.93 2.97 1.71
C GLY A 43 14.96 4.09 2.11
N ARG A 44 14.66 4.16 3.40
CA ARG A 44 13.80 5.21 3.98
C ARG A 44 14.40 6.57 3.63
N VAL A 45 13.65 7.37 2.87
CA VAL A 45 14.01 8.78 2.67
C VAL A 45 13.83 9.47 4.02
N ILE A 46 14.79 10.31 4.43
CA ILE A 46 14.63 11.14 5.62
C ILE A 46 13.56 12.18 5.27
N VAL A 47 12.31 11.82 5.50
CA VAL A 47 11.22 12.75 5.40
C VAL A 47 11.20 13.55 6.71
N GLY A 48 11.23 14.89 6.58
CA GLY A 48 11.16 15.80 7.71
C GLY A 48 9.81 15.73 8.42
N GLY A 49 9.52 16.70 9.28
CA GLY A 49 8.21 16.80 9.96
C GLY A 49 8.18 16.23 11.37
N ARG A 50 7.21 16.68 12.15
CA ARG A 50 7.04 16.29 13.56
C ARG A 50 6.08 15.11 13.65
N GLN A 51 6.40 14.14 14.51
CA GLN A 51 5.45 13.09 14.84
C GLN A 51 4.25 13.73 15.54
N GLY A 52 3.06 13.50 15.01
CA GLY A 52 1.84 14.11 15.53
C GLY A 52 0.59 13.28 15.29
N PHE A 53 -0.43 13.63 16.05
CA PHE A 53 -1.78 13.10 15.92
C PHE A 53 -2.76 14.26 16.17
N THR A 54 -3.55 14.60 15.17
CA THR A 54 -4.53 15.67 15.22
C THR A 54 -5.84 15.15 14.66
N TYR A 55 -6.95 15.43 15.34
CA TYR A 55 -8.27 15.03 14.91
C TYR A 55 -9.27 16.15 15.16
N SER A 56 -10.37 16.16 14.41
CA SER A 56 -11.47 17.10 14.64
C SER A 56 -12.23 16.74 15.90
N SER A 57 -12.47 17.72 16.77
CA SER A 57 -13.23 17.53 18.03
C SER A 57 -14.72 17.30 17.82
N ASN A 58 -15.22 17.42 16.59
CA ASN A 58 -16.65 17.34 16.26
C ASN A 58 -17.13 15.90 15.94
N LEU A 59 -16.32 14.88 16.24
CA LEU A 59 -16.64 13.48 15.92
C LEU A 59 -17.03 12.71 17.19
N PRO A 60 -17.97 11.74 17.11
CA PRO A 60 -18.27 10.86 18.22
C PRO A 60 -17.06 10.04 18.66
N SER A 61 -17.00 9.68 19.94
CA SER A 61 -15.90 8.92 20.53
C SER A 61 -15.68 7.55 19.88
N SER A 62 -16.75 6.89 19.41
CA SER A 62 -16.68 5.63 18.67
C SER A 62 -15.91 5.79 17.35
N VAL A 63 -16.22 6.84 16.59
CA VAL A 63 -15.56 7.15 15.30
C VAL A 63 -14.12 7.58 15.53
N ILE A 64 -13.85 8.40 16.54
CA ILE A 64 -12.48 8.78 16.92
C ILE A 64 -11.65 7.54 17.28
N SER A 65 -12.24 6.59 18.01
CA SER A 65 -11.56 5.34 18.38
C SER A 65 -11.22 4.48 17.15
N GLU A 66 -12.15 4.35 16.21
CA GLU A 66 -11.94 3.65 14.94
C GLU A 66 -10.88 4.32 14.04
N LEU A 67 -10.94 5.65 13.93
CA LEU A 67 -9.95 6.45 13.23
C LEU A 67 -8.57 6.34 13.90
N GLY A 68 -8.53 6.40 15.22
CA GLY A 68 -7.32 6.23 16.02
C GLY A 68 -6.70 4.84 15.86
N TRP A 69 -7.50 3.78 15.91
CA TRP A 69 -7.01 2.42 15.75
C TRP A 69 -6.51 2.17 14.31
N GLY A 70 -7.35 2.48 13.31
CA GLY A 70 -7.01 2.19 11.91
C GLY A 70 -5.84 3.01 11.38
N SER A 71 -5.72 4.29 11.77
CA SER A 71 -4.58 5.12 11.40
C SER A 71 -3.28 4.62 12.02
N GLN A 72 -3.31 4.13 13.27
CA GLN A 72 -2.14 3.50 13.88
C GLN A 72 -1.75 2.24 13.11
N MET A 73 -2.72 1.36 12.83
CA MET A 73 -2.46 0.09 12.16
C MET A 73 -1.84 0.30 10.79
N ILE A 74 -2.32 1.24 9.99
CA ILE A 74 -1.70 1.56 8.70
C ILE A 74 -0.27 2.05 8.88
N LEU A 75 -0.02 2.98 9.79
CA LEU A 75 1.33 3.52 10.01
C LEU A 75 2.32 2.50 10.59
N THR A 76 1.84 1.48 11.30
CA THR A 76 2.71 0.45 11.89
C THR A 76 2.85 -0.81 11.05
N ALA A 77 1.86 -1.14 10.22
CA ALA A 77 1.82 -2.38 9.43
C ALA A 77 2.15 -2.17 7.95
N THR A 78 2.19 -0.91 7.49
CA THR A 78 2.53 -0.55 6.11
C THR A 78 3.71 0.44 6.09
N PRO A 79 4.38 0.65 4.96
CA PRO A 79 5.46 1.64 4.83
C PRO A 79 4.99 3.11 4.81
N ALA A 80 3.86 3.41 5.43
CA ALA A 80 3.30 4.75 5.53
C ALA A 80 4.07 5.62 6.56
N ALA A 81 4.46 6.81 6.15
CA ALA A 81 5.04 7.83 7.02
C ALA A 81 3.98 8.76 7.60
N THR A 82 2.93 9.05 6.83
CA THR A 82 1.89 10.02 7.18
C THR A 82 0.54 9.62 6.61
N LEU A 83 -0.51 10.02 7.30
CA LEU A 83 -1.89 9.70 6.97
C LEU A 83 -2.75 10.92 7.22
N LEU A 84 -3.61 11.24 6.26
CA LEU A 84 -4.56 12.33 6.33
C LEU A 84 -5.93 11.85 5.86
N ILE A 85 -6.97 12.24 6.58
CA ILE A 85 -8.36 12.03 6.16
C ILE A 85 -9.02 13.38 6.01
N TRP A 86 -9.55 13.59 4.82
CA TRP A 86 -10.31 14.76 4.42
C TRP A 86 -11.78 14.39 4.23
N TRP A 87 -12.68 15.18 4.78
CA TRP A 87 -14.13 14.96 4.70
C TRP A 87 -14.87 16.29 4.74
N ASP A 88 -15.84 16.52 3.85
CA ASP A 88 -16.68 17.73 3.79
C ASP A 88 -15.89 19.04 3.96
N ASP A 89 -14.90 19.25 3.09
CA ASP A 89 -14.06 20.47 3.04
C ASP A 89 -13.22 20.77 4.29
N HIS A 90 -13.06 19.80 5.19
CA HIS A 90 -12.13 19.92 6.31
C HIS A 90 -11.32 18.65 6.57
N CYS A 91 -10.19 18.83 7.23
CA CYS A 91 -9.32 17.74 7.63
C CYS A 91 -9.82 17.15 8.96
N ILE A 92 -10.26 15.89 8.97
CA ILE A 92 -10.79 15.24 10.18
C ILE A 92 -9.71 14.52 10.98
N LEU A 93 -8.65 14.06 10.33
CA LEU A 93 -7.58 13.30 10.96
C LEU A 93 -6.25 13.55 10.26
N ARG A 94 -5.19 13.74 11.04
CA ARG A 94 -3.79 13.73 10.59
C ARG A 94 -2.97 12.91 11.58
N ARG A 95 -2.16 11.98 11.09
CA ARG A 95 -1.28 11.17 11.94
C ARG A 95 0.02 10.82 11.23
N GLY A 96 1.09 10.68 12.01
CA GLY A 96 2.40 10.27 11.51
C GLY A 96 3.36 11.46 11.50
N GLN A 97 4.22 11.54 10.50
CA GLN A 97 5.06 12.71 10.27
C GLN A 97 4.24 13.80 9.60
N LEU A 98 4.07 14.94 10.29
CA LEU A 98 3.23 16.05 9.85
C LEU A 98 4.08 17.27 9.50
N ASN A 99 3.72 17.92 8.38
CA ASN A 99 4.20 19.26 8.04
C ASN A 99 3.23 20.34 8.57
N GLN A 100 3.74 21.55 8.74
CA GLN A 100 2.94 22.72 9.09
C GLN A 100 2.12 23.19 7.89
N GLY A 101 0.82 23.38 8.11
CA GLY A 101 -0.11 23.89 7.09
C GLY A 101 -1.34 23.01 6.90
N ASN A 102 -2.33 23.58 6.22
CA ASN A 102 -3.56 22.89 5.85
C ASN A 102 -3.38 22.25 4.48
N PHE A 103 -3.71 20.97 4.40
CA PHE A 103 -3.81 20.27 3.13
C PHE A 103 -5.04 20.78 2.36
N ILE A 104 -4.93 20.97 1.05
CA ILE A 104 -6.04 21.33 0.18
C ILE A 104 -6.08 20.31 -0.95
N PRO A 105 -7.20 19.57 -1.12
CA PRO A 105 -7.32 18.58 -2.19
C PRO A 105 -7.14 19.20 -3.57
N GLY A 106 -6.20 18.66 -4.35
CA GLY A 106 -5.86 19.14 -5.69
C GLY A 106 -6.49 18.29 -6.83
N PRO A 107 -5.98 18.44 -8.07
CA PRO A 107 -6.49 17.73 -9.24
C PRO A 107 -6.34 16.21 -9.15
N ILE A 108 -5.34 15.68 -8.42
CA ILE A 108 -5.17 14.22 -8.32
C ILE A 108 -6.26 13.63 -7.42
N CYS A 109 -6.59 14.32 -6.32
CA CYS A 109 -7.73 13.98 -5.48
C CYS A 109 -9.05 13.99 -6.28
N GLN A 110 -9.27 14.99 -7.12
CA GLN A 110 -10.46 15.06 -7.98
C GLN A 110 -10.53 13.89 -8.97
N ARG A 111 -9.42 13.57 -9.64
CA ARG A 111 -9.34 12.40 -10.55
C ARG A 111 -9.63 11.08 -9.84
N ALA A 112 -9.16 10.90 -8.60
CA ALA A 112 -9.43 9.70 -7.81
C ALA A 112 -10.94 9.54 -7.54
N ARG A 113 -11.62 10.66 -7.24
CA ARG A 113 -13.06 10.72 -7.06
C ARG A 113 -13.81 10.38 -8.35
N GLU A 114 -13.45 11.00 -9.47
CA GLU A 114 -14.08 10.77 -10.78
C GLU A 114 -13.98 9.31 -11.21
N LYS A 115 -12.80 8.71 -11.05
CA LYS A 115 -12.57 7.29 -11.39
C LYS A 115 -13.17 6.33 -10.37
N LYS A 116 -13.56 6.79 -9.19
CA LYS A 116 -14.03 5.98 -8.05
C LYS A 116 -13.03 4.88 -7.65
N THR A 117 -11.74 5.12 -7.90
CA THR A 117 -10.67 4.16 -7.65
C THR A 117 -9.48 4.86 -6.99
N ALA A 118 -8.73 4.10 -6.21
CA ALA A 118 -7.50 4.58 -5.61
C ALA A 118 -6.50 5.00 -6.70
N ILE A 119 -5.82 6.11 -6.48
CA ILE A 119 -4.67 6.50 -7.29
C ILE A 119 -3.41 6.29 -6.46
N SER A 120 -2.57 5.36 -6.90
CA SER A 120 -1.28 5.04 -6.29
C SER A 120 -0.16 5.72 -7.08
N LEU A 121 0.40 6.78 -6.50
CA LEU A 121 1.53 7.53 -7.04
C LEU A 121 2.81 6.94 -6.47
N VAL A 122 3.41 6.03 -7.22
CA VAL A 122 4.58 5.27 -6.74
C VAL A 122 5.87 6.08 -6.71
N ASN A 123 5.98 7.15 -7.50
CA ASN A 123 7.08 8.11 -7.48
C ASN A 123 6.52 9.52 -7.78
N LEU A 124 6.37 10.36 -6.76
CA LEU A 124 5.81 11.71 -6.90
C LEU A 124 6.62 12.62 -7.82
N GLU A 125 7.93 12.43 -7.92
CA GLU A 125 8.80 13.28 -8.75
C GLU A 125 8.38 13.27 -10.23
N LEU A 126 7.78 12.16 -10.69
CA LEU A 126 7.33 11.98 -12.06
C LEU A 126 6.01 12.71 -12.38
N TYR A 127 5.34 13.27 -11.37
CA TYR A 127 4.02 13.88 -11.54
C TYR A 127 4.10 15.40 -11.45
N PRO A 128 3.57 16.14 -12.46
CA PRO A 128 3.65 17.59 -12.51
C PRO A 128 2.77 18.29 -11.46
N SER A 129 1.74 17.61 -10.94
CA SER A 129 0.82 18.15 -9.92
C SER A 129 1.14 17.64 -8.51
N ARG A 130 2.42 17.34 -8.22
CA ARG A 130 2.85 16.77 -6.93
C ARG A 130 2.78 17.77 -5.76
N ASP A 131 2.81 19.07 -6.06
CA ASP A 131 2.86 20.15 -5.08
C ASP A 131 1.62 20.16 -4.16
N GLU A 132 0.51 19.51 -4.56
CA GLU A 132 -0.66 19.32 -3.68
C GLU A 132 -0.31 18.55 -2.39
N PHE A 133 0.73 17.72 -2.41
CA PHE A 133 1.15 16.89 -1.28
C PHE A 133 2.25 17.52 -0.41
N ASP A 134 2.83 18.67 -0.78
CA ASP A 134 3.88 19.31 0.03
C ASP A 134 3.37 19.70 1.42
N LYS A 135 2.08 20.03 1.52
CA LYS A 135 1.40 20.34 2.78
C LYS A 135 1.07 19.10 3.60
N LEU A 136 1.01 17.91 2.98
CA LEU A 136 0.86 16.66 3.70
C LEU A 136 2.17 16.38 4.47
N LEU A 137 3.27 16.33 3.73
CA LEU A 137 4.62 16.18 4.24
C LEU A 137 5.61 16.60 3.14
N GLU A 138 6.63 17.35 3.50
CA GLU A 138 7.58 17.87 2.52
C GLU A 138 8.49 16.75 1.99
N GLY A 139 8.64 16.66 0.66
CA GLY A 139 9.52 15.66 0.03
C GLY A 139 9.01 14.22 0.11
N ILE A 140 7.69 14.00 0.12
CA ILE A 140 7.13 12.66 0.09
C ILE A 140 7.46 11.96 -1.24
N PRO A 141 8.04 10.75 -1.20
CA PRO A 141 8.37 10.00 -2.42
C PRO A 141 7.16 9.28 -3.05
N SER A 142 6.19 8.81 -2.27
CA SER A 142 5.02 8.09 -2.78
C SER A 142 3.75 8.41 -2.01
N VAL A 143 2.61 8.41 -2.69
CA VAL A 143 1.30 8.72 -2.09
C VAL A 143 0.23 7.79 -2.65
N ILE A 144 -0.65 7.29 -1.78
CA ILE A 144 -1.92 6.69 -2.17
C ILE A 144 -3.04 7.67 -1.84
N VAL A 145 -3.88 7.96 -2.85
CA VAL A 145 -5.12 8.72 -2.69
C VAL A 145 -6.29 7.76 -2.88
N GLN A 146 -6.96 7.43 -1.79
CA GLN A 146 -8.15 6.59 -1.76
C GLN A 146 -9.40 7.48 -1.61
N PRO A 147 -10.31 7.53 -2.60
CA PRO A 147 -11.55 8.27 -2.46
C PRO A 147 -12.45 7.63 -1.40
N LEU A 148 -13.08 8.46 -0.56
CA LEU A 148 -14.10 8.07 0.41
C LEU A 148 -15.47 8.52 -0.11
N GLY A 149 -15.95 7.83 -1.14
CA GLY A 149 -17.18 8.22 -1.83
C GLY A 149 -17.03 9.53 -2.59
N THR A 150 -18.02 10.42 -2.48
CA THR A 150 -18.04 11.74 -3.12
C THR A 150 -17.63 12.88 -2.18
N ARG A 151 -17.50 12.61 -0.88
CA ARG A 151 -17.39 13.63 0.18
C ARG A 151 -15.98 13.79 0.73
N GLY A 152 -15.14 12.77 0.59
CA GLY A 152 -13.82 12.77 1.22
C GLY A 152 -12.74 11.99 0.49
N TRP A 153 -11.54 12.04 1.08
CA TRP A 153 -10.35 11.34 0.62
C TRP A 153 -9.54 10.85 1.82
N LEU A 154 -9.02 9.64 1.71
CA LEU A 154 -7.98 9.09 2.55
C LEU A 154 -6.67 9.19 1.77
N ILE A 155 -5.70 9.90 2.32
CA ILE A 155 -4.41 10.15 1.70
C ILE A 155 -3.32 9.60 2.60
N ILE A 156 -2.43 8.80 2.03
CA ILE A 156 -1.37 8.11 2.75
C ILE A 156 -0.06 8.37 2.04
N GLY A 157 0.89 8.98 2.73
CA GLY A 157 2.24 9.23 2.22
C GLY A 157 3.20 8.12 2.68
N GLY A 158 3.93 7.54 1.74
CA GLY A 158 4.95 6.52 1.98
C GLY A 158 6.34 7.12 2.18
N TRP A 159 7.21 6.42 2.90
CA TRP A 159 8.58 6.84 3.19
C TRP A 159 9.61 6.57 2.07
N SER A 160 9.21 5.89 0.99
CA SER A 160 10.07 5.55 -0.14
C SER A 160 9.26 5.36 -1.43
N ILE A 161 9.94 5.41 -2.58
CA ILE A 161 9.35 5.15 -3.90
C ILE A 161 8.85 3.70 -3.95
N ARG A 162 7.70 3.43 -4.59
CA ARG A 162 7.15 2.07 -4.79
C ARG A 162 7.09 1.23 -3.50
N CYS A 163 6.75 1.85 -2.38
CA CYS A 163 6.77 1.17 -1.09
C CYS A 163 5.51 0.34 -0.81
N PHE A 164 4.36 0.76 -1.31
CA PHE A 164 3.10 0.07 -1.06
C PHE A 164 2.96 -1.19 -1.91
N SER A 165 2.59 -2.29 -1.25
CA SER A 165 2.25 -3.56 -1.88
C SER A 165 0.76 -3.61 -2.25
N LYS A 166 0.37 -4.62 -3.05
CA LYS A 166 -1.05 -4.88 -3.35
C LYS A 166 -1.87 -5.16 -2.09
N SER A 167 -1.28 -5.85 -1.11
CA SER A 167 -1.94 -6.13 0.17
C SER A 167 -2.21 -4.84 0.95
N ASP A 168 -1.27 -3.90 0.93
CA ASP A 168 -1.45 -2.58 1.55
C ASP A 168 -2.59 -1.82 0.87
N GLU A 169 -2.63 -1.80 -0.46
CA GLU A 169 -3.72 -1.15 -1.22
C GLU A 169 -5.09 -1.75 -0.91
N ILE A 170 -5.19 -3.08 -0.79
CA ILE A 170 -6.42 -3.78 -0.40
C ILE A 170 -6.84 -3.37 1.02
N TRP A 171 -5.89 -3.33 1.96
CA TRP A 171 -6.15 -2.95 3.34
C TRP A 171 -6.61 -1.50 3.46
N ILE A 172 -5.94 -0.58 2.75
CA ILE A 172 -6.28 0.85 2.69
C ILE A 172 -7.68 1.03 2.11
N LYS A 173 -8.01 0.32 1.03
CA LYS A 173 -9.35 0.35 0.43
C LYS A 173 -10.41 -0.13 1.41
N GLY A 174 -10.21 -1.30 2.03
CA GLY A 174 -11.17 -1.89 2.96
C GLY A 174 -11.40 -1.01 4.19
N TRP A 175 -10.34 -0.44 4.75
CA TRP A 175 -10.47 0.51 5.86
C TRP A 175 -11.16 1.82 5.41
N GLY A 176 -10.83 2.33 4.22
CA GLY A 176 -11.51 3.48 3.63
C GLY A 176 -13.03 3.27 3.47
N GLU A 177 -13.46 2.09 3.02
CA GLU A 177 -14.87 1.74 2.93
C GLU A 177 -15.55 1.71 4.31
N LYS A 178 -14.89 1.14 5.33
CA LYS A 178 -15.39 1.13 6.71
C LYS A 178 -15.57 2.56 7.25
N ILE A 179 -14.54 3.40 7.13
CA ILE A 179 -14.60 4.79 7.61
C ILE A 179 -15.69 5.56 6.89
N ARG A 180 -15.79 5.41 5.56
CA ARG A 180 -16.81 6.07 4.77
C ARG A 180 -18.19 5.75 5.33
N PHE A 181 -18.49 4.48 5.57
CA PHE A 181 -19.76 4.06 6.16
C PHE A 181 -19.99 4.72 7.53
N CYS A 182 -18.98 4.70 8.41
CA CYS A 182 -19.07 5.34 9.72
C CYS A 182 -19.27 6.86 9.66
N LEU A 183 -18.74 7.56 8.66
CA LEU A 183 -18.88 9.01 8.51
C LEU A 183 -20.22 9.37 7.84
N GLU A 184 -20.68 8.58 6.87
CA GLU A 184 -21.99 8.77 6.23
C GLU A 184 -23.12 8.59 7.25
N SER A 185 -23.01 7.60 8.17
CA SER A 185 -24.00 7.36 9.21
C SER A 185 -24.11 8.44 10.30
N LEU A 186 -23.22 9.45 10.29
CA LEU A 186 -23.31 10.60 11.21
C LEU A 186 -24.16 11.75 10.67
N VAL A 187 -24.43 11.73 9.35
CA VAL A 187 -25.11 12.81 8.64
C VAL A 187 -26.59 12.46 8.38
N GLU A 188 -26.94 11.18 8.54
CA GLU A 188 -28.33 10.70 8.63
C GLU A 188 -28.89 10.89 10.05
#